data_AF-A0A290MFI0-F1
#
_entry.id   AF-A0A290MFI0-F1
#
_cell.length_a   1.000
_cell.length_b   1.000
_cell.length_c   1.000
_cell.angle_alpha   90.00
_cell.angle_beta   90.00
_cell.angle_gamma   90.00
#
_symmetry.space_group_name_H-M   'P 1'
#
loop_
_entity.id
_entity.type
_entity.pdbx_description
1 polymer ?
#
loop_
_entity_poly.entity_id
_entity_poly.type
_entity_poly.pdbx_seq_one_letter_code
_entity_poly.pdbx_strand_id
1 'polypeptide(L)' 'PHMEDGTPIDIMLNPLGVPSRMNIGQVLEIHLGMAAKKLGQKVSTPVFDGMTNEELIEIMEKANMKNFGK' A
#
# COMPACT_ATOMS: atom_id res chain seq x y z
N PRO A 1 8.70 -1.36 -17.66
CA PRO A 1 9.15 -1.89 -16.35
C PRO A 1 8.33 -3.12 -15.99
N HIS A 2 8.93 -4.10 -15.34
CA HIS A 2 8.24 -5.31 -14.88
C HIS A 2 8.75 -5.68 -13.49
N MET A 3 7.93 -6.40 -12.73
CA MET A 3 8.30 -6.99 -11.45
C MET A 3 9.32 -8.13 -11.65
N GLU A 4 9.92 -8.62 -10.55
CA GLU A 4 10.88 -9.74 -10.59
C GLU A 4 10.26 -11.03 -11.16
N ASP A 5 8.95 -11.21 -10.98
CA ASP A 5 8.19 -12.34 -11.51
C ASP A 5 7.77 -12.16 -12.99
N GLY A 6 8.19 -11.06 -13.62
CA GLY A 6 7.87 -10.72 -15.02
C GLY A 6 6.52 -10.02 -15.22
N THR A 7 5.74 -9.78 -14.16
CA THR A 7 4.47 -9.05 -14.25
C THR A 7 4.71 -7.63 -14.76
N PRO A 8 4.06 -7.19 -15.86
CA PRO A 8 4.20 -5.83 -16.36
C PRO A 8 3.55 -4.82 -15.39
N ILE A 9 4.11 -3.60 -15.34
CA ILE A 9 3.50 -2.50 -14.59
C ILE A 9 2.37 -1.87 -15.41
N ASP A 10 1.18 -1.77 -14.81
CA ASP A 10 0.00 -1.17 -15.46
C ASP A 10 0.03 0.36 -15.45
N ILE A 11 0.35 0.96 -14.30
CA ILE A 11 0.29 2.42 -14.07
C ILE A 11 1.54 2.86 -13.32
N MET A 12 2.13 3.98 -13.77
CA MET A 12 3.26 4.63 -13.12
C MET A 12 2.90 6.06 -12.74
N LEU A 13 2.99 6.39 -11.45
CA LEU A 13 2.62 7.70 -10.91
C LEU A 13 3.85 8.58 -10.69
N ASN A 14 3.69 9.89 -10.85
CA ASN A 14 4.75 10.86 -10.56
C ASN A 14 4.94 11.00 -9.03
N PRO A 15 6.15 10.73 -8.49
CA PRO A 15 6.39 10.82 -7.04
C PRO A 15 6.19 12.23 -6.46
N LEU A 16 6.31 13.29 -7.28
CA LEU A 16 6.12 14.67 -6.83
C LEU A 16 4.65 15.03 -6.56
N GLY A 17 3.71 14.25 -7.08
CA GLY A 17 2.28 14.51 -6.95
C GLY A 17 1.73 14.30 -5.54
N VAL A 18 2.39 13.45 -4.74
CA VAL A 18 2.02 13.14 -3.36
C VAL A 18 2.39 14.27 -2.39
N PRO A 19 3.67 14.69 -2.27
CA PRO A 19 4.05 15.73 -1.32
C PRO A 19 3.45 17.10 -1.67
N SER A 20 3.34 17.43 -2.97
CA SER A 20 2.78 18.72 -3.40
C SER A 20 1.31 18.93 -3.03
N ARG A 21 0.55 17.84 -2.84
CA ARG A 21 -0.88 17.88 -2.48
C ARG A 21 -1.16 17.36 -1.07
N MET A 22 -0.10 16.98 -0.35
CA MET A 22 -0.19 16.33 0.96
C MET A 22 -1.12 15.10 0.98
N ASN A 23 -1.22 14.37 -0.14
CA ASN A 23 -2.08 13.19 -0.26
C ASN A 23 -1.39 11.93 0.28
N ILE A 24 -1.08 11.91 1.57
CA ILE A 24 -0.42 10.76 2.22
C ILE A 24 -1.31 9.50 2.20
N GLY A 25 -2.64 9.68 2.20
CA GLY A 25 -3.62 8.59 2.15
C GLY A 25 -3.42 7.67 0.96
N GLN A 26 -3.07 8.22 -0.21
CA GLN A 26 -2.76 7.42 -1.41
C GLN A 26 -1.61 6.44 -1.18
N VAL A 27 -0.57 6.87 -0.46
CA VAL A 27 0.58 6.01 -0.17
C VAL A 27 0.18 4.92 0.83
N LEU A 28 -0.56 5.27 1.87
CA LEU A 28 -1.04 4.32 2.88
C LEU A 28 -1.96 3.26 2.24
N GLU A 29 -2.89 3.68 1.39
CA GLU A 29 -3.82 2.81 0.66
C GLU A 29 -3.09 1.82 -0.25
N ILE A 30 -2.02 2.26 -0.95
CA ILE A 30 -1.22 1.35 -1.80
C ILE A 30 -0.61 0.23 -0.97
N HIS A 31 0.04 0.55 0.16
CA HIS A 31 0.66 -0.48 1.01
C HIS A 31 -0.39 -1.43 1.61
N LEU A 32 -1.47 -0.88 2.13
CA LEU A 32 -2.58 -1.67 2.70
C LEU A 32 -3.20 -2.59 1.64
N GLY A 33 -3.48 -2.07 0.45
CA GLY A 33 -4.05 -2.82 -0.67
C GLY A 33 -3.13 -3.93 -1.14
N MET A 34 -1.81 -3.69 -1.19
CA MET A 34 -0.83 -4.73 -1.53
C MET A 34 -0.78 -5.85 -0.49
N ALA A 35 -0.75 -5.52 0.81
CA ALA A 35 -0.79 -6.51 1.87
C ALA A 35 -2.09 -7.32 1.86
N ALA A 36 -3.24 -6.63 1.74
CA ALA A 36 -4.55 -7.26 1.65
C ALA A 36 -4.65 -8.21 0.45
N LYS A 37 -4.16 -7.80 -0.73
CA LYS A 37 -4.11 -8.65 -1.93
C LYS A 37 -3.28 -9.90 -1.71
N LYS A 38 -2.11 -9.78 -1.07
CA LYS A 38 -1.22 -10.92 -0.78
C LYS A 38 -1.82 -11.88 0.25
N LEU A 39 -2.60 -11.35 1.21
CA LEU A 39 -3.33 -12.13 2.21
C LEU A 39 -4.68 -12.68 1.71
N GLY A 40 -5.14 -12.27 0.53
CA GLY A 40 -6.47 -12.62 0.00
C GLY A 40 -7.62 -12.02 0.81
N GLN A 41 -7.38 -10.89 1.48
CA GLN A 41 -8.35 -10.21 2.36
C GLN A 41 -8.94 -8.97 1.71
N LYS A 42 -10.13 -8.59 2.17
CA LYS A 42 -10.72 -7.28 1.89
C LYS A 42 -10.66 -6.44 3.15
N VAL A 43 -10.26 -5.18 3.01
CA VAL A 43 -10.13 -4.24 4.13
C VAL A 43 -11.18 -3.14 3.98
N SER A 44 -11.73 -2.70 5.11
CA SER A 44 -12.66 -1.58 5.19
C SER A 44 -12.16 -0.61 6.24
N THR A 45 -11.82 0.61 5.84
CA THR A 45 -11.40 1.69 6.73
C THR A 45 -12.43 2.82 6.69
N PRO A 46 -13.24 3.02 7.75
CA PRO A 46 -14.14 4.16 7.86
C PRO A 46 -13.41 5.51 7.72
N VAL A 47 -14.11 6.52 7.18
CA VAL A 47 -13.52 7.83 6.85
C VAL A 47 -12.89 8.56 8.04
N PHE A 48 -13.41 8.33 9.26
CA PHE A 48 -12.96 9.01 10.48
C PHE A 48 -12.47 8.05 11.57
N ASP A 49 -12.39 6.76 11.26
CA ASP A 49 -11.89 5.71 12.15
C ASP A 49 -11.04 4.76 11.32
N GLY A 50 -9.97 5.32 10.76
CA GLY A 50 -9.07 4.63 9.85
C GLY A 50 -8.12 3.70 10.60
N MET A 51 -7.45 2.85 9.83
CA MET A 51 -6.39 1.98 10.33
C MET A 51 -5.23 2.80 10.91
N THR A 52 -4.71 2.37 12.06
CA THR A 52 -3.53 3.00 12.68
C THR A 52 -2.25 2.60 11.95
N ASN A 53 -1.15 3.32 12.20
CA ASN A 53 0.14 2.96 11.60
C ASN A 53 0.63 1.60 12.11
N GLU A 54 0.35 1.28 13.37
CA GLU A 54 0.72 0.02 14.01
C GLU A 54 -0.01 -1.15 13.36
N GLU A 55 -1.32 -1.03 13.13
CA GLU A 55 -2.14 -2.03 12.43
C GLU A 55 -1.67 -2.23 10.98
N LEU A 56 -1.28 -1.15 10.31
CA LEU A 56 -0.71 -1.20 8.96
C LEU A 56 0.62 -1.97 8.94
N ILE A 57 1.50 -1.73 9.92
CA ILE A 57 2.77 -2.46 10.03
C ILE A 57 2.50 -3.95 10.28
N GLU A 58 1.58 -4.27 11.20
CA GLU A 58 1.23 -5.66 11.50
C GLU A 58 0.68 -6.42 10.28
N ILE A 59 -0.21 -5.81 9.49
CA ILE A 59 -0.76 -6.48 8.31
C ILE A 59 0.31 -6.66 7.22
N MET A 60 1.22 -5.71 7.07
CA MET A 60 2.35 -5.80 6.14
C MET A 60 3.32 -6.92 6.57
N GLU A 61 3.59 -7.06 7.87
CA GLU A 61 4.38 -8.15 8.42
C GLU A 61 3.71 -9.52 8.21
N LYS A 62 2.40 -9.62 8.46
CA LYS A 62 1.61 -10.82 8.17
C LYS A 62 1.65 -11.19 6.69
N ALA A 63 1.64 -10.18 5.80
CA ALA A 63 1.79 -10.36 4.37
C ALA A 63 3.25 -10.67 3.96
N ASN A 64 4.20 -10.76 4.90
CA ASN A 64 5.63 -10.93 4.64
C ASN A 64 6.14 -9.87 3.63
N MET A 65 5.74 -8.62 3.83
CA MET A 65 6.16 -7.45 3.07
C MET A 65 7.07 -6.58 3.94
N LYS A 66 8.39 -6.77 3.79
CA LYS A 66 9.40 -5.96 4.47
C LYS A 66 9.59 -4.62 3.72
N ASN A 67 10.15 -3.63 4.39
CA ASN A 67 10.54 -2.33 3.81
C ASN A 67 9.45 -1.62 2.98
N PHE A 68 8.17 -1.81 3.33
CA PHE A 68 7.06 -1.19 2.61
C PHE A 68 6.99 -1.60 1.12
N GLY A 69 7.37 -2.83 0.78
CA GLY A 69 7.27 -3.35 -0.59
C GLY A 69 8.34 -2.83 -1.55
N LYS A 70 9.46 -2.33 -0.99
CA LYS A 70 10.71 -2.07 -1.73
C LYS A 70 11.60 -3.30 -1.79
#